data_AF-A0A921EM02-F1
#
_entry.id   AF-A0A921EM02-F1
#
_cell.length_a   1.000
_cell.length_b   1.000
_cell.length_c   1.000
_cell.angle_alpha   90.00
_cell.angle_beta   90.00
_cell.angle_gamma   90.00
#
_symmetry.space_group_name_H-M   'P 1'
#
loop_
_entity.id
_entity.type
_entity.pdbx_description
1 polymer ?
#
loop_
_entity_poly.entity_id
_entity_poly.type
_entity_poly.pdbx_seq_one_letter_code
_entity_poly.pdbx_strand_id
1 'polypeptide(L)'
;GGGKGGSDFDPRGKSDSEVMRFCQSFMTELYRHLGVYTDVPAGDIGVGGREIGFMFGQYKRITNRYESGVLTGKGIAWGGSLVRTEATGYGTVVFANEMLKTKGETFDGKRVTVSGSGNVAIYAAEKVAQLGGTVIGFSDSSGYVVDEDGIDLDLLKQIKEVERGRVSDYVARRSSAKLGESGSIWDVPVDVALPCATQNELNGDQATTLVKNGVMAVAEGANMPTTPEGIHVFQKAGVLYAPGKAANAGGVATSALEMQQNASRDSWDFEYTEERLTDIMVNIHEQVAETADTYDMPGDYVVGANITGFEKVAKAMQAFGLV
;
A
#
# COMPACT_ATOMS: atom_id res chain seq x y z
N GLY A 1 0.09 11.71 -14.34
CA GLY A 1 -1.37 11.62 -14.55
C GLY A 1 -1.91 10.42 -13.79
N GLY A 2 -3.11 9.94 -14.12
CA GLY A 2 -3.68 8.74 -13.53
C GLY A 2 -4.27 7.83 -14.62
N GLY A 3 -4.08 6.52 -14.46
CA GLY A 3 -4.54 5.49 -15.40
C GLY A 3 -4.62 4.12 -14.71
N LYS A 4 -5.37 3.20 -15.30
CA LYS A 4 -5.48 1.81 -14.82
C LYS A 4 -5.82 0.89 -15.99
N GLY A 5 -5.44 -0.37 -15.89
CA GLY A 5 -5.75 -1.42 -16.86
C GLY A 5 -5.73 -2.79 -16.22
N GLY A 6 -6.09 -3.82 -16.99
CA GLY A 6 -6.12 -5.21 -16.52
C GLY A 6 -6.80 -6.15 -17.51
N SER A 7 -7.07 -7.37 -17.07
CA SER A 7 -7.85 -8.39 -17.79
C SER A 7 -8.59 -9.25 -16.78
N ASP A 8 -9.69 -9.85 -17.21
CA ASP A 8 -10.43 -10.90 -16.51
C ASP A 8 -9.70 -12.26 -16.46
N PHE A 9 -8.48 -12.34 -17.01
CA PHE A 9 -7.62 -13.51 -16.94
C PHE A 9 -7.28 -13.88 -15.49
N ASP A 10 -7.61 -15.11 -15.11
CA ASP A 10 -7.27 -15.66 -13.80
C ASP A 10 -5.91 -16.40 -13.84
N PRO A 11 -4.83 -15.85 -13.24
CA PRO A 11 -3.53 -16.50 -13.20
C PRO A 11 -3.49 -17.70 -12.24
N ARG A 12 -4.51 -17.93 -11.41
CA ARG A 12 -4.55 -19.06 -10.48
C ARG A 12 -4.63 -20.38 -11.24
N GLY A 13 -3.83 -21.35 -10.77
CA GLY A 13 -3.71 -22.66 -11.39
C GLY A 13 -3.04 -22.68 -12.76
N LYS A 14 -2.51 -21.54 -13.25
CA LYS A 14 -1.79 -21.47 -14.53
C LYS A 14 -0.29 -21.70 -14.32
N SER A 15 0.31 -22.40 -15.26
CA SER A 15 1.76 -22.56 -15.36
C SER A 15 2.44 -21.25 -15.74
N ASP A 16 3.73 -21.10 -15.40
CA ASP A 16 4.53 -19.94 -15.81
C ASP A 16 4.52 -19.72 -17.33
N SER A 17 4.48 -20.81 -18.10
CA SER A 17 4.42 -20.73 -19.56
C SER A 17 3.09 -20.20 -20.10
N GLU A 18 1.97 -20.52 -19.44
CA GLU A 18 0.65 -19.96 -19.81
C GLU A 18 0.58 -18.48 -19.48
N VAL A 19 1.05 -18.09 -18.29
CA VAL A 19 1.10 -16.69 -17.87
C VAL A 19 2.02 -15.88 -18.79
N MET A 20 3.20 -16.41 -19.14
CA MET A 20 4.12 -15.76 -20.08
C MET A 20 3.46 -15.53 -21.45
N ARG A 21 2.81 -16.54 -22.03
CA ARG A 21 2.10 -16.39 -23.30
C ARG A 21 0.96 -15.38 -23.22
N PHE A 22 0.23 -15.36 -22.10
CA PHE A 22 -0.80 -14.35 -21.86
C PHE A 22 -0.20 -12.93 -21.82
N CYS A 23 0.84 -12.69 -21.00
CA CYS A 23 1.52 -11.40 -20.92
C CYS A 23 2.07 -10.95 -22.29
N GLN A 24 2.61 -11.88 -23.08
CA GLN A 24 3.09 -11.59 -24.43
C GLN A 24 1.95 -11.19 -25.38
N SER A 25 0.83 -11.93 -25.35
CA SER A 25 -0.37 -11.61 -26.13
C SER A 25 -0.92 -10.24 -25.74
N PHE A 26 -1.08 -9.99 -24.45
CA PHE A 26 -1.56 -8.73 -23.88
C PHE A 26 -0.68 -7.55 -24.31
N MET A 27 0.65 -7.68 -24.17
CA MET A 27 1.58 -6.62 -24.55
C MET A 27 1.67 -6.40 -26.07
N THR A 28 1.28 -7.38 -26.90
CA THR A 28 1.25 -7.22 -28.37
C THR A 28 0.19 -6.21 -28.82
N GLU A 29 -0.88 -6.02 -28.05
CA GLU A 29 -1.78 -4.89 -28.24
C GLU A 29 -1.31 -3.67 -27.45
N LEU A 30 -1.02 -3.83 -26.16
CA LEU A 30 -0.84 -2.70 -25.25
C LEU A 30 0.34 -1.80 -25.62
N TYR A 31 1.45 -2.34 -26.16
CA TYR A 31 2.70 -1.59 -26.36
C TYR A 31 2.55 -0.27 -27.12
N ARG A 32 1.60 -0.19 -28.06
CA ARG A 32 1.42 0.99 -28.92
C ARG A 32 0.71 2.16 -28.22
N HIS A 33 0.18 1.90 -27.02
CA HIS A 33 -0.50 2.88 -26.17
C HIS A 33 0.38 3.32 -24.99
N LEU A 34 1.56 2.70 -24.82
CA LEU A 34 2.49 2.98 -23.72
C LEU A 34 3.68 3.82 -24.17
N GLY A 35 4.37 4.39 -23.19
CA GLY A 35 5.66 5.08 -23.39
C GLY A 35 6.04 5.88 -22.16
N VAL A 36 7.34 6.19 -21.99
CA VAL A 36 7.84 6.91 -20.80
C VAL A 36 7.17 8.27 -20.53
N TYR A 37 6.59 8.89 -21.56
CA TYR A 37 5.87 10.18 -21.46
C TYR A 37 4.37 10.06 -21.76
N THR A 38 3.87 8.84 -21.98
CA THR A 38 2.49 8.59 -22.39
C THR A 38 1.72 7.87 -21.28
N ASP A 39 2.07 6.61 -21.03
CA ASP A 39 1.46 5.76 -20.00
C ASP A 39 2.50 4.74 -19.52
N VAL A 40 2.64 4.63 -18.20
CA VAL A 40 3.65 3.82 -17.52
C VAL A 40 2.95 2.87 -16.53
N PRO A 41 2.57 1.66 -16.98
CA PRO A 41 1.89 0.69 -16.12
C PRO A 41 2.80 0.14 -15.01
N ALA A 42 2.15 -0.51 -14.04
CA ALA A 42 2.79 -1.15 -12.90
C ALA A 42 2.08 -2.47 -12.55
N GLY A 43 2.57 -3.16 -11.51
CA GLY A 43 1.90 -4.32 -10.94
C GLY A 43 0.64 -3.98 -10.13
N ASP A 44 -0.23 -4.97 -9.97
CA ASP A 44 -1.44 -4.95 -9.12
C ASP A 44 -1.83 -6.41 -8.80
N ILE A 45 -3.02 -6.67 -8.26
CA ILE A 45 -3.53 -8.02 -7.99
C ILE A 45 -3.44 -8.87 -9.26
N GLY A 46 -2.68 -9.98 -9.17
CA GLY A 46 -2.44 -10.90 -10.29
C GLY A 46 -1.28 -10.54 -11.21
N VAL A 47 -0.64 -9.37 -11.03
CA VAL A 47 0.49 -8.89 -11.82
C VAL A 47 1.64 -8.49 -10.89
N GLY A 48 2.56 -9.42 -10.63
CA GLY A 48 3.77 -9.20 -9.84
C GLY A 48 5.03 -9.06 -10.70
N GLY A 49 6.21 -9.16 -10.08
CA GLY A 49 7.49 -9.03 -10.78
C GLY A 49 7.69 -10.03 -11.92
N ARG A 50 7.09 -11.22 -11.83
CA ARG A 50 7.08 -12.24 -12.90
C ARG A 50 6.36 -11.71 -14.15
N GLU A 51 5.11 -11.24 -13.99
CA GLU A 51 4.31 -10.70 -15.08
C GLU A 51 4.93 -9.42 -15.66
N ILE A 52 5.41 -8.51 -14.81
CA ILE A 52 6.11 -7.29 -15.26
C ILE A 52 7.36 -7.65 -16.08
N GLY A 53 8.11 -8.68 -15.68
CA GLY A 53 9.25 -9.19 -16.44
C GLY A 53 8.84 -9.72 -17.84
N PHE A 54 7.79 -10.53 -17.91
CA PHE A 54 7.28 -11.04 -19.19
C PHE A 54 6.77 -9.93 -20.11
N MET A 55 6.02 -8.98 -19.54
CA MET A 55 5.50 -7.83 -20.27
C MET A 55 6.61 -6.89 -20.75
N PHE A 56 7.60 -6.58 -19.92
CA PHE A 56 8.76 -5.77 -20.31
C PHE A 56 9.59 -6.46 -21.40
N GLY A 57 9.80 -7.77 -21.28
CA GLY A 57 10.49 -8.56 -22.29
C GLY A 57 9.79 -8.53 -23.65
N GLN A 58 8.45 -8.67 -23.68
CA GLN A 58 7.68 -8.55 -24.92
C GLN A 58 7.69 -7.13 -25.47
N TYR A 59 7.54 -6.11 -24.62
CA TYR A 59 7.62 -4.71 -25.03
C TYR A 59 8.97 -4.43 -25.72
N LYS A 60 10.08 -4.82 -25.08
CA LYS A 60 11.43 -4.69 -25.64
C LYS A 60 11.56 -5.37 -26.99
N ARG A 61 11.00 -6.58 -27.14
CA ARG A 61 11.07 -7.37 -28.38
C ARG A 61 10.33 -6.68 -29.53
N ILE A 62 9.12 -6.17 -29.29
CA ILE A 62 8.28 -5.58 -30.35
C ILE A 62 8.79 -4.19 -30.74
N THR A 63 9.19 -3.38 -29.77
CA THR A 63 9.65 -2.00 -30.02
C THR A 63 11.11 -1.93 -30.47
N ASN A 64 11.87 -3.02 -30.25
CA ASN A 64 13.32 -3.06 -30.45
C ASN A 64 14.07 -1.97 -29.66
N ARG A 65 13.58 -1.65 -28.46
CA ARG A 65 14.14 -0.60 -27.58
C ARG A 65 14.22 -1.10 -26.14
N TYR A 66 15.32 -0.76 -25.47
CA TYR A 66 15.43 -0.92 -24.02
C TYR A 66 14.93 0.36 -23.34
N GLU A 67 13.61 0.50 -23.24
CA GLU A 67 12.95 1.68 -22.67
C GLU A 67 12.54 1.38 -21.22
N SER A 68 13.50 1.42 -20.29
CA SER A 68 13.30 1.02 -18.88
C SER A 68 12.10 1.69 -18.21
N GLY A 69 11.86 2.97 -18.50
CA GLY A 69 10.79 3.74 -17.88
C GLY A 69 9.37 3.41 -18.35
N VAL A 70 9.18 2.45 -19.27
CA VAL A 70 7.84 2.10 -19.77
C VAL A 70 7.00 1.33 -18.75
N LEU A 71 7.63 0.68 -17.77
CA LEU A 71 6.97 -0.04 -16.69
C LEU A 71 7.68 0.25 -15.37
N THR A 72 6.94 0.25 -14.26
CA THR A 72 7.52 0.26 -12.90
C THR A 72 7.25 -1.05 -12.17
N GLY A 73 7.91 -1.29 -11.04
CA GLY A 73 7.91 -2.59 -10.36
C GLY A 73 8.80 -3.62 -11.06
N LYS A 74 9.84 -3.14 -11.75
CA LYS A 74 10.83 -4.00 -12.41
C LYS A 74 11.74 -4.64 -11.37
N GLY A 75 12.42 -5.72 -11.74
CA GLY A 75 13.45 -6.33 -10.90
C GLY A 75 14.71 -5.49 -10.86
N ILE A 76 15.40 -5.49 -9.72
CA ILE A 76 16.60 -4.67 -9.47
C ILE A 76 17.66 -4.83 -10.56
N ALA A 77 17.92 -6.07 -11.00
CA ALA A 77 18.92 -6.38 -12.02
C ALA A 77 18.63 -5.80 -13.43
N TRP A 78 17.43 -5.27 -13.67
CA TRP A 78 17.01 -4.77 -14.99
C TRP A 78 16.25 -3.44 -14.92
N GLY A 79 16.59 -2.59 -13.94
CA GLY A 79 16.13 -1.20 -13.85
C GLY A 79 14.99 -0.96 -12.88
N GLY A 80 14.72 -1.89 -11.97
CA GLY A 80 13.86 -1.67 -10.80
C GLY A 80 14.50 -0.77 -9.76
N SER A 81 13.70 -0.26 -8.84
CA SER A 81 14.15 0.54 -7.69
C SER A 81 14.18 -0.31 -6.43
N LEU A 82 15.19 -0.08 -5.58
CA LEU A 82 15.13 -0.48 -4.17
C LEU A 82 13.95 0.22 -3.48
N VAL A 83 13.52 -0.29 -2.32
CA VAL A 83 12.36 0.19 -1.55
C VAL A 83 11.01 -0.04 -2.24
N ARG A 84 10.97 -0.39 -3.53
CA ARG A 84 9.70 -0.55 -4.26
C ARG A 84 8.81 -1.64 -3.66
N THR A 85 9.40 -2.68 -3.10
CA THR A 85 8.67 -3.78 -2.46
C THR A 85 8.02 -3.31 -1.16
N GLU A 86 8.71 -2.48 -0.39
CA GLU A 86 8.34 -2.00 0.94
C GLU A 86 7.41 -0.78 0.89
N ALA A 87 7.48 -0.03 -0.21
CA ALA A 87 7.01 1.35 -0.35
C ALA A 87 5.59 1.64 0.15
N THR A 88 4.61 0.80 -0.19
CA THR A 88 3.22 1.05 0.21
C THR A 88 3.02 0.84 1.71
N GLY A 89 3.59 -0.23 2.27
CA GLY A 89 3.52 -0.53 3.70
C GLY A 89 4.26 0.54 4.52
N TYR A 90 5.50 0.85 4.11
CA TYR A 90 6.31 1.89 4.74
C TYR A 90 5.60 3.25 4.68
N GLY A 91 5.09 3.64 3.52
CA GLY A 91 4.40 4.92 3.36
C GLY A 91 3.13 5.03 4.22
N THR A 92 2.35 3.94 4.33
CA THR A 92 1.16 3.90 5.18
C THR A 92 1.52 4.18 6.65
N VAL A 93 2.59 3.57 7.13
CA VAL A 93 3.05 3.73 8.51
C VAL A 93 3.69 5.09 8.75
N VAL A 94 4.48 5.62 7.80
CA VAL A 94 5.03 6.98 7.89
C VAL A 94 3.90 8.00 7.97
N PHE A 95 2.88 7.89 7.12
CA PHE A 95 1.73 8.79 7.16
C PHE A 95 0.98 8.70 8.50
N ALA A 96 0.76 7.48 8.99
CA ALA A 96 0.14 7.26 10.30
C ALA A 96 0.97 7.84 11.45
N ASN A 97 2.30 7.75 11.36
CA ASN A 97 3.21 8.32 12.34
C ASN A 97 3.10 9.84 12.38
N GLU A 98 3.01 10.51 11.22
CA GLU A 98 2.76 11.95 11.18
C GLU A 98 1.40 12.33 11.76
N MET A 99 0.35 11.52 11.54
CA MET A 99 -0.93 11.73 12.23
C MET A 99 -0.80 11.63 13.75
N LEU A 100 -0.10 10.61 14.27
CA LEU A 100 0.10 10.42 15.72
C LEU A 100 0.85 11.60 16.35
N LYS A 101 1.88 12.12 15.67
CA LYS A 101 2.64 13.30 16.13
C LYS A 101 1.76 14.53 16.33
N THR A 102 0.68 14.70 15.56
CA THR A 102 -0.28 15.81 15.79
C THR A 102 -0.99 15.75 17.14
N LYS A 103 -0.97 14.58 17.80
CA LYS A 103 -1.51 14.35 19.15
C LYS A 103 -0.43 14.15 20.21
N GLY A 104 0.85 14.38 19.86
CA GLY A 104 1.99 14.12 20.75
C GLY A 104 2.24 12.63 20.99
N GLU A 105 1.74 11.77 20.10
CA GLU A 105 1.89 10.32 20.17
C GLU A 105 2.91 9.81 19.15
N THR A 106 3.39 8.59 19.34
CA THR A 106 4.26 7.87 18.39
C THR A 106 3.83 6.40 18.31
N PHE A 107 4.45 5.61 17.44
CA PHE A 107 4.27 4.15 17.44
C PHE A 107 4.92 3.44 18.63
N ASP A 108 5.86 4.07 19.33
CA ASP A 108 6.58 3.44 20.43
C ASP A 108 5.63 2.95 21.52
N GLY A 109 5.68 1.65 21.81
CA GLY A 109 4.80 0.99 22.79
C GLY A 109 3.34 0.83 22.37
N LYS A 110 2.96 1.22 21.13
CA LYS A 110 1.58 1.05 20.63
C LYS A 110 1.31 -0.37 20.17
N ARG A 111 0.11 -0.85 20.45
CA ARG A 111 -0.43 -2.10 19.91
C ARG A 111 -1.09 -1.82 18.57
N VAL A 112 -0.76 -2.63 17.56
CA VAL A 112 -1.20 -2.41 16.19
C VAL A 112 -1.82 -3.67 15.59
N THR A 113 -2.94 -3.53 14.87
CA THR A 113 -3.43 -4.57 13.95
C THR A 113 -3.13 -4.17 12.52
N VAL A 114 -2.71 -5.14 11.70
CA VAL A 114 -2.49 -4.96 10.27
C VAL A 114 -3.25 -6.03 9.53
N SER A 115 -4.40 -5.72 8.94
CA SER A 115 -5.15 -6.75 8.20
C SER A 115 -4.42 -7.14 6.92
N GLY A 116 -4.59 -8.40 6.52
CA GLY A 116 -3.87 -8.97 5.40
C GLY A 116 -2.50 -9.52 5.80
N SER A 117 -1.89 -10.19 4.83
CA SER A 117 -0.58 -10.84 4.95
C SER A 117 0.12 -10.89 3.59
N GLY A 118 -0.28 -9.98 2.70
CA GLY A 118 0.41 -9.70 1.45
C GLY A 118 1.51 -8.67 1.66
N ASN A 119 2.11 -8.25 0.56
CA ASN A 119 3.21 -7.29 0.53
C ASN A 119 2.93 -6.05 1.43
N VAL A 120 1.83 -5.32 1.21
CA VAL A 120 1.53 -4.10 1.99
C VAL A 120 1.49 -4.37 3.49
N ALA A 121 0.82 -5.44 3.93
CA ALA A 121 0.69 -5.78 5.34
C ALA A 121 2.03 -6.20 5.98
N ILE A 122 2.83 -7.00 5.28
CA ILE A 122 4.15 -7.45 5.77
C ILE A 122 5.06 -6.25 6.01
N TYR A 123 5.17 -5.36 5.03
CA TYR A 123 6.09 -4.21 5.13
C TYR A 123 5.52 -3.08 5.99
N ALA A 124 4.20 -2.98 6.14
CA ALA A 124 3.62 -2.14 7.18
C ALA A 124 4.00 -2.65 8.58
N ALA A 125 3.89 -3.96 8.82
CA ALA A 125 4.27 -4.51 10.12
C ALA A 125 5.76 -4.36 10.42
N GLU A 126 6.61 -4.52 9.40
CA GLU A 126 8.04 -4.23 9.50
C GLU A 126 8.32 -2.78 9.91
N LYS A 127 7.69 -1.80 9.25
CA LYS A 127 7.90 -0.39 9.58
C LYS A 127 7.34 -0.03 10.96
N VAL A 128 6.22 -0.60 11.37
CA VAL A 128 5.68 -0.43 12.74
C VAL A 128 6.71 -0.89 13.77
N ALA A 129 7.30 -2.07 13.58
CA ALA A 129 8.32 -2.60 14.48
C ALA A 129 9.58 -1.71 14.55
N GLN A 130 10.02 -1.16 13.41
CA GLN A 130 11.15 -0.21 13.36
C GLN A 130 10.88 1.09 14.12
N LEU A 131 9.61 1.48 14.27
CA LEU A 131 9.18 2.66 15.01
C LEU A 131 8.78 2.36 16.47
N GLY A 132 9.07 1.14 16.97
CA GLY A 132 8.83 0.75 18.36
C GLY A 132 7.42 0.24 18.67
N GLY A 133 6.55 0.13 17.66
CA GLY A 133 5.21 -0.44 17.81
C GLY A 133 5.21 -1.96 17.73
N THR A 134 4.20 -2.58 18.34
CA THR A 134 4.02 -4.03 18.32
C THR A 134 2.81 -4.39 17.48
N VAL A 135 3.03 -5.00 16.32
CA VAL A 135 1.93 -5.61 15.56
C VAL A 135 1.54 -6.91 16.26
N ILE A 136 0.30 -6.99 16.69
CA ILE A 136 -0.23 -8.14 17.45
C ILE A 136 -1.28 -8.93 16.67
N GLY A 137 -1.72 -8.44 15.52
CA GLY A 137 -2.74 -9.12 14.73
C GLY A 137 -2.61 -8.90 13.24
N PHE A 138 -2.83 -9.97 12.47
CA PHE A 138 -2.83 -9.97 11.01
C PHE A 138 -3.81 -10.98 10.43
N SER A 139 -4.08 -10.94 9.12
CA SER A 139 -5.09 -11.83 8.53
C SER A 139 -4.79 -12.35 7.12
N ASP A 140 -5.54 -13.34 6.68
CA ASP A 140 -5.72 -13.64 5.26
C ASP A 140 -7.19 -13.99 4.98
N SER A 141 -7.49 -14.45 3.76
CA SER A 141 -8.85 -14.82 3.37
C SER A 141 -9.47 -15.97 4.20
N SER A 142 -8.67 -16.70 4.98
CA SER A 142 -9.12 -17.84 5.79
C SER A 142 -9.36 -17.50 7.26
N GLY A 143 -8.89 -16.35 7.74
CA GLY A 143 -9.06 -15.92 9.13
C GLY A 143 -8.03 -14.88 9.56
N TYR A 144 -8.01 -14.57 10.85
CA TYR A 144 -7.03 -13.67 11.46
C TYR A 144 -6.28 -14.37 12.58
N VAL A 145 -5.08 -13.87 12.89
CA VAL A 145 -4.20 -14.35 13.95
C VAL A 145 -4.00 -13.24 14.95
N VAL A 146 -3.94 -13.59 16.22
CA VAL A 146 -3.53 -12.71 17.32
C VAL A 146 -2.32 -13.33 18.01
N ASP A 147 -1.24 -12.57 18.13
CA ASP A 147 -0.02 -12.92 18.84
C ASP A 147 0.28 -11.79 19.83
N GLU A 148 -0.07 -11.98 21.10
CA GLU A 148 0.07 -10.94 22.14
C GLU A 148 1.54 -10.59 22.41
N ASP A 149 2.47 -11.49 22.08
CA ASP A 149 3.91 -11.27 22.19
C ASP A 149 4.47 -10.47 20.99
N GLY A 150 3.62 -10.16 20.00
CA GLY A 150 3.99 -9.54 18.73
C GLY A 150 4.30 -10.56 17.63
N ILE A 151 4.03 -10.18 16.38
CA ILE A 151 4.26 -11.06 15.23
C ILE A 151 5.75 -11.32 14.98
N ASP A 152 6.07 -12.56 14.61
CA ASP A 152 7.36 -12.99 14.09
C ASP A 152 7.40 -12.71 12.58
N LEU A 153 7.99 -11.58 12.22
CA LEU A 153 8.02 -11.08 10.85
C LEU A 153 8.77 -12.03 9.89
N ASP A 154 9.89 -12.61 10.34
CA ASP A 154 10.69 -13.54 9.54
C ASP A 154 9.90 -14.81 9.23
N LEU A 155 9.20 -15.35 10.24
CA LEU A 155 8.31 -16.48 10.05
C LEU A 155 7.15 -16.15 9.10
N LEU A 156 6.55 -14.97 9.24
CA LEU A 156 5.47 -14.52 8.36
C LEU A 156 5.94 -14.39 6.91
N LYS A 157 7.10 -13.76 6.66
CA LYS A 157 7.71 -13.63 5.33
C LYS A 157 8.03 -15.00 4.74
N GLN A 158 8.62 -15.90 5.51
CA GLN A 158 8.90 -17.27 5.07
C GLN A 158 7.62 -17.99 4.61
N ILE A 159 6.55 -17.93 5.40
CA ILE A 159 5.28 -18.58 5.05
C ILE A 159 4.65 -17.93 3.81
N LYS A 160 4.63 -16.60 3.73
CA LYS A 160 3.83 -15.89 2.72
C LYS A 160 4.57 -15.65 1.40
N GLU A 161 5.86 -15.33 1.45
CA GLU A 161 6.65 -15.01 0.26
C GLU A 161 7.32 -16.24 -0.36
N VAL A 162 7.78 -17.19 0.47
CA VAL A 162 8.49 -18.40 0.01
C VAL A 162 7.54 -19.58 -0.16
N GLU A 163 6.86 -19.98 0.90
CA GLU A 163 6.03 -21.20 0.93
C GLU A 163 4.64 -21.00 0.34
N ARG A 164 4.17 -19.74 0.28
CA ARG A 164 2.81 -19.35 -0.13
C ARG A 164 1.72 -20.05 0.70
N GLY A 165 1.97 -20.18 2.00
CA GLY A 165 1.11 -20.83 2.98
C GLY A 165 -0.05 -19.95 3.51
N ARG A 166 -0.78 -20.50 4.47
CA ARG A 166 -1.93 -19.89 5.15
C ARG A 166 -1.53 -19.35 6.52
N VAL A 167 -2.36 -18.47 7.09
CA VAL A 167 -2.13 -17.98 8.46
C VAL A 167 -2.19 -19.10 9.52
N SER A 168 -2.85 -20.22 9.24
CA SER A 168 -2.82 -21.42 10.10
C SER A 168 -1.42 -22.03 10.23
N ASP A 169 -0.58 -21.92 9.19
CA ASP A 169 0.78 -22.45 9.22
C ASP A 169 1.68 -21.65 10.16
N TYR A 170 1.37 -20.36 10.34
CA TYR A 170 2.05 -19.49 11.31
C TYR A 170 1.71 -19.94 12.74
N VAL A 171 0.42 -20.11 13.04
CA VAL A 171 -0.06 -20.58 14.35
C VAL A 171 0.50 -21.96 14.70
N ALA A 172 0.63 -22.85 13.72
CA ALA A 172 1.23 -24.18 13.94
C ALA A 172 2.71 -24.13 14.34
N ARG A 173 3.43 -23.05 13.98
CA ARG A 173 4.87 -22.87 14.24
C ARG A 173 5.15 -21.87 15.36
N ARG A 174 4.14 -21.10 15.78
CA ARG A 174 4.24 -20.04 16.80
C ARG A 174 3.22 -20.29 17.91
N SER A 175 3.67 -20.87 19.01
CA SER A 175 2.78 -21.30 20.10
C SER A 175 2.08 -20.16 20.86
N SER A 176 2.62 -18.93 20.83
CA SER A 176 1.99 -17.74 21.40
C SER A 176 0.80 -17.25 20.57
N ALA A 177 0.81 -17.55 19.27
CA ALA A 177 -0.18 -17.10 18.32
C ALA A 177 -1.45 -17.94 18.39
N LYS A 178 -2.59 -17.28 18.22
CA LYS A 178 -3.91 -17.92 18.19
C LYS A 178 -4.64 -17.54 16.92
N LEU A 179 -5.26 -18.53 16.29
CA LEU A 179 -6.20 -18.27 15.21
C LEU A 179 -7.50 -17.74 15.82
N GLY A 180 -8.03 -16.65 15.26
CA GLY A 180 -9.33 -16.11 15.65
C GLY A 180 -10.43 -17.14 15.41
N GLU A 181 -11.11 -17.54 16.49
CA GLU A 181 -12.14 -18.60 16.43
C GLU A 181 -13.46 -18.10 15.82
N SER A 182 -13.74 -16.80 15.97
CA SER A 182 -14.92 -16.13 15.42
C SER A 182 -14.71 -14.61 15.36
N GLY A 183 -15.62 -13.90 14.71
CA GLY A 183 -15.58 -12.44 14.61
C GLY A 183 -14.59 -11.93 13.56
N SER A 184 -13.99 -10.79 13.84
CA SER A 184 -13.12 -10.05 12.94
C SER A 184 -11.81 -9.65 13.62
N ILE A 185 -10.75 -9.44 12.84
CA ILE A 185 -9.51 -8.82 13.31
C ILE A 185 -9.77 -7.47 14.00
N TRP A 186 -10.84 -6.78 13.62
CA TRP A 186 -11.24 -5.49 14.18
C TRP A 186 -11.86 -5.57 15.59
N ASP A 187 -12.10 -6.78 16.10
CA ASP A 187 -12.54 -6.99 17.48
C ASP A 187 -11.38 -6.91 18.49
N VAL A 188 -10.13 -6.96 18.01
CA VAL A 188 -8.92 -6.95 18.83
C VAL A 188 -8.62 -5.54 19.35
N PRO A 189 -8.50 -5.33 20.67
CA PRO A 189 -8.17 -4.01 21.23
C PRO A 189 -6.73 -3.57 20.90
N VAL A 190 -6.63 -2.44 20.21
CA VAL A 190 -5.39 -1.84 19.70
C VAL A 190 -5.46 -0.32 19.68
N ASP A 191 -4.30 0.32 19.69
CA ASP A 191 -4.17 1.77 19.56
C ASP A 191 -4.27 2.20 18.09
N VAL A 192 -3.67 1.43 17.17
CA VAL A 192 -3.64 1.73 15.74
C VAL A 192 -4.14 0.56 14.91
N ALA A 193 -5.01 0.82 13.92
CA ALA A 193 -5.47 -0.18 12.97
C ALA A 193 -5.05 0.19 11.53
N LEU A 194 -4.39 -0.75 10.85
CA LEU A 194 -3.90 -0.59 9.48
C LEU A 194 -4.62 -1.59 8.56
N PRO A 195 -5.73 -1.21 7.91
CA PRO A 195 -6.39 -2.07 6.94
C PRO A 195 -5.60 -2.15 5.63
N CYS A 196 -5.03 -3.32 5.36
CA CYS A 196 -4.07 -3.56 4.28
C CYS A 196 -4.42 -4.78 3.40
N ALA A 197 -5.65 -5.29 3.44
CA ALA A 197 -6.03 -6.50 2.69
C ALA A 197 -6.83 -6.19 1.42
N THR A 198 -8.06 -5.69 1.55
CA THR A 198 -9.01 -5.55 0.44
C THR A 198 -9.99 -4.41 0.65
N GLN A 199 -10.64 -3.96 -0.42
CA GLN A 199 -11.74 -3.00 -0.34
C GLN A 199 -12.89 -3.50 0.56
N ASN A 200 -13.56 -2.59 1.26
CA ASN A 200 -14.71 -2.85 2.15
C ASN A 200 -14.48 -3.92 3.23
N GLU A 201 -13.25 -4.11 3.71
CA GLU A 201 -12.93 -5.05 4.79
C GLU A 201 -13.26 -4.53 6.20
N LEU A 202 -13.51 -3.23 6.34
CA LEU A 202 -13.80 -2.56 7.61
C LEU A 202 -15.12 -1.76 7.51
N ASN A 203 -16.19 -2.29 8.09
CA ASN A 203 -17.53 -1.69 8.05
C ASN A 203 -17.86 -0.84 9.29
N GLY A 204 -19.05 -0.25 9.32
CA GLY A 204 -19.50 0.61 10.43
C GLY A 204 -19.59 -0.06 11.80
N ASP A 205 -19.99 -1.33 11.86
CA ASP A 205 -20.09 -2.09 13.12
C ASP A 205 -18.68 -2.37 13.67
N GLN A 206 -17.77 -2.80 12.80
CA GLN A 206 -16.36 -3.04 13.14
C GLN A 206 -15.63 -1.74 13.53
N ALA A 207 -15.89 -0.63 12.84
CA ALA A 207 -15.39 0.69 13.21
C ALA A 207 -15.91 1.11 14.60
N THR A 208 -17.18 0.83 14.89
CA THR A 208 -17.77 1.10 16.22
C THR A 208 -17.10 0.26 17.31
N THR A 209 -16.76 -0.99 17.03
CA THR A 209 -16.00 -1.84 17.96
C THR A 209 -14.61 -1.29 18.20
N LEU A 210 -13.86 -0.89 17.16
CA LEU A 210 -12.53 -0.29 17.30
C LEU A 210 -12.57 0.99 18.14
N VAL A 211 -13.55 1.87 17.91
CA VAL A 211 -13.74 3.09 18.72
C VAL A 211 -14.00 2.75 20.19
N LYS A 212 -14.88 1.76 20.47
CA LYS A 212 -15.15 1.31 21.85
C LYS A 212 -13.90 0.73 22.53
N ASN A 213 -13.03 0.10 21.75
CA ASN A 213 -11.77 -0.48 22.22
C ASN A 213 -10.64 0.56 22.38
N GLY A 214 -10.88 1.83 22.05
CA GLY A 214 -9.92 2.91 22.27
C GLY A 214 -8.94 3.16 21.13
N VAL A 215 -9.26 2.75 19.89
CA VAL A 215 -8.41 3.06 18.73
C VAL A 215 -8.20 4.57 18.61
N MET A 216 -6.96 5.01 18.41
CA MET A 216 -6.59 6.41 18.24
C MET A 216 -6.36 6.79 16.78
N ALA A 217 -5.86 5.84 15.97
CA ALA A 217 -5.58 6.08 14.56
C ALA A 217 -5.94 4.88 13.67
N VAL A 218 -6.45 5.19 12.48
CA VAL A 218 -6.73 4.24 11.41
C VAL A 218 -6.13 4.78 10.11
N ALA A 219 -5.24 4.02 9.47
CA ALA A 219 -4.60 4.44 8.22
C ALA A 219 -4.69 3.35 7.16
N GLU A 220 -5.32 3.67 6.03
CA GLU A 220 -5.61 2.70 4.99
C GLU A 220 -4.39 2.38 4.13
N GLY A 221 -3.90 1.14 4.20
CA GLY A 221 -2.90 0.62 3.27
C GLY A 221 -3.51 -0.02 2.03
N ALA A 222 -4.74 -0.54 2.12
CA ALA A 222 -5.50 -1.05 0.97
C ALA A 222 -6.21 0.09 0.22
N ASN A 223 -6.78 -0.21 -0.95
CA ASN A 223 -7.62 0.73 -1.69
C ASN A 223 -9.08 0.66 -1.22
N MET A 224 -9.56 1.72 -0.57
CA MET A 224 -10.92 1.84 -0.01
C MET A 224 -11.32 0.66 0.91
N PRO A 225 -10.50 0.27 1.91
CA PRO A 225 -10.86 -0.81 2.81
C PRO A 225 -12.02 -0.46 3.74
N THR A 226 -12.19 0.82 4.12
CA THR A 226 -13.26 1.23 5.04
C THR A 226 -14.52 1.61 4.28
N THR A 227 -15.68 1.08 4.69
CA THR A 227 -16.96 1.50 4.10
C THR A 227 -17.32 2.92 4.53
N PRO A 228 -18.16 3.66 3.78
CA PRO A 228 -18.57 5.02 4.14
C PRO A 228 -19.10 5.15 5.57
N GLU A 229 -19.83 4.13 6.05
CA GLU A 229 -20.35 4.08 7.42
C GLU A 229 -19.22 4.02 8.45
N GLY A 230 -18.17 3.23 8.20
CA GLY A 230 -16.98 3.15 9.05
C GLY A 230 -16.21 4.46 9.12
N ILE A 231 -16.04 5.13 7.97
CA ILE A 231 -15.39 6.45 7.90
C ILE A 231 -16.13 7.45 8.78
N HIS A 232 -17.47 7.49 8.67
CA HIS A 232 -18.28 8.40 9.47
C HIS A 232 -18.17 8.14 10.98
N VAL A 233 -18.09 6.85 11.38
CA VAL A 233 -17.87 6.48 12.78
C VAL A 233 -16.54 7.03 13.30
N PHE A 234 -15.44 6.86 12.56
CA PHE A 234 -14.13 7.38 12.97
C PHE A 234 -14.10 8.90 13.06
N GLN A 235 -14.61 9.60 12.03
CA GLN A 235 -14.67 11.07 12.02
C GLN A 235 -15.49 11.62 13.20
N LYS A 236 -16.66 11.03 13.46
CA LYS A 236 -17.53 11.45 14.57
C LYS A 236 -16.91 11.20 15.95
N ALA A 237 -16.10 10.14 16.07
CA ALA A 237 -15.40 9.79 17.30
C ALA A 237 -14.11 10.60 17.52
N GLY A 238 -13.67 11.40 16.54
CA GLY A 238 -12.40 12.14 16.61
C GLY A 238 -11.16 11.23 16.49
N VAL A 239 -11.32 10.03 15.93
CA VAL A 239 -10.22 9.12 15.60
C VAL A 239 -9.45 9.69 14.41
N LEU A 240 -8.12 9.64 14.46
CA LEU A 240 -7.27 10.04 13.34
C LEU A 240 -7.47 9.05 12.19
N TYR A 241 -8.19 9.44 11.13
CA TYR A 241 -8.47 8.57 9.99
C TYR A 241 -7.78 9.08 8.73
N ALA A 242 -6.88 8.28 8.15
CA ALA A 242 -6.23 8.58 6.88
C ALA A 242 -6.81 7.77 5.72
N PRO A 243 -7.31 8.43 4.65
CA PRO A 243 -7.80 7.73 3.46
C PRO A 243 -6.65 7.12 2.66
N GLY A 244 -6.94 6.00 1.98
CA GLY A 244 -5.94 5.24 1.23
C GLY A 244 -5.23 6.08 0.16
N LYS A 245 -5.95 6.99 -0.51
CA LYS A 245 -5.39 7.89 -1.52
C LYS A 245 -4.22 8.77 -1.03
N ALA A 246 -4.11 8.97 0.28
CA ALA A 246 -3.00 9.65 0.92
C ALA A 246 -2.05 8.65 1.59
N ALA A 247 -2.55 7.79 2.49
CA ALA A 247 -1.71 6.91 3.29
C ALA A 247 -0.93 5.87 2.46
N ASN A 248 -1.56 5.23 1.47
CA ASN A 248 -0.93 4.19 0.66
C ASN A 248 -0.16 4.73 -0.56
N ALA A 249 -0.05 6.06 -0.70
CA ALA A 249 0.58 6.73 -1.85
C ALA A 249 2.08 6.42 -2.00
N GLY A 250 2.73 5.84 -0.97
CA GLY A 250 4.13 5.48 -1.00
C GLY A 250 4.50 4.55 -2.17
N GLY A 251 3.60 3.63 -2.55
CA GLY A 251 3.81 2.73 -3.68
C GLY A 251 3.91 3.47 -5.02
N VAL A 252 3.02 4.42 -5.27
CA VAL A 252 3.06 5.24 -6.51
C VAL A 252 4.18 6.27 -6.46
N ALA A 253 4.48 6.83 -5.28
CA ALA A 253 5.62 7.72 -5.09
C ALA A 253 6.93 7.01 -5.46
N THR A 254 7.14 5.78 -4.97
CA THR A 254 8.34 5.00 -5.28
C THR A 254 8.38 4.53 -6.73
N SER A 255 7.22 4.26 -7.35
CA SER A 255 7.15 4.08 -8.81
C SER A 255 7.63 5.33 -9.58
N ALA A 256 7.30 6.54 -9.11
CA ALA A 256 7.82 7.77 -9.71
C ALA A 256 9.32 7.96 -9.45
N LEU A 257 9.84 7.54 -8.30
CA LEU A 257 11.29 7.50 -8.04
C LEU A 257 12.01 6.49 -8.95
N GLU A 258 11.41 5.34 -9.23
CA GLU A 258 11.92 4.37 -10.21
C GLU A 258 11.98 4.98 -11.62
N MET A 259 10.94 5.73 -12.01
CA MET A 259 10.95 6.48 -13.27
C MET A 259 12.06 7.55 -13.29
N GLN A 260 12.28 8.25 -12.19
CA GLN A 260 13.36 9.25 -12.06
C GLN A 260 14.74 8.59 -12.25
N GLN A 261 15.02 7.51 -11.53
CA GLN A 261 16.24 6.72 -11.65
C GLN A 261 16.44 6.20 -13.08
N ASN A 262 15.38 5.73 -13.74
CA ASN A 262 15.44 5.26 -15.12
C ASN A 262 15.73 6.40 -16.11
N ALA A 263 15.19 7.60 -15.89
CA ALA A 263 15.44 8.76 -16.72
C ALA A 263 16.89 9.27 -16.59
N SER A 264 17.46 9.23 -15.38
CA SER A 264 18.87 9.60 -15.12
C SER A 264 19.86 8.46 -15.36
N ARG A 265 19.38 7.22 -15.57
CA ARG A 265 20.18 5.99 -15.62
C ARG A 265 21.02 5.78 -14.35
N ASP A 266 20.43 6.11 -13.23
CA ASP A 266 21.02 5.99 -11.90
C ASP A 266 20.39 4.81 -11.14
N SER A 267 21.08 4.34 -10.11
CA SER A 267 20.57 3.33 -9.18
C SER A 267 20.93 3.78 -7.78
N TRP A 268 19.90 4.07 -7.00
CA TRP A 268 20.09 4.51 -5.62
C TRP A 268 20.20 3.33 -4.67
N ASP A 269 20.84 3.56 -3.53
CA ASP A 269 20.81 2.60 -2.42
C ASP A 269 19.45 2.62 -1.71
N PHE A 270 19.27 1.69 -0.78
CA PHE A 270 18.00 1.50 -0.08
C PHE A 270 17.72 2.71 0.81
N GLU A 271 18.72 3.12 1.59
CA GLU A 271 18.64 4.19 2.58
C GLU A 271 18.24 5.52 1.93
N TYR A 272 18.89 5.90 0.82
CA TYR A 272 18.55 7.12 0.10
C TYR A 272 17.13 7.06 -0.49
N THR A 273 16.74 5.92 -1.04
CA THR A 273 15.39 5.77 -1.63
C THR A 273 14.31 5.81 -0.55
N GLU A 274 14.59 5.23 0.62
CA GLU A 274 13.69 5.21 1.77
C GLU A 274 13.54 6.60 2.40
N GLU A 275 14.63 7.35 2.53
CA GLU A 275 14.61 8.75 2.99
C GLU A 275 13.72 9.58 2.07
N ARG A 276 13.91 9.47 0.75
CA ARG A 276 13.09 10.17 -0.25
C ARG A 276 11.62 9.77 -0.18
N LEU A 277 11.32 8.48 0.03
CA LEU A 277 9.94 8.02 0.26
C LEU A 277 9.36 8.67 1.52
N THR A 278 10.11 8.68 2.62
CA THR A 278 9.69 9.26 3.89
C THR A 278 9.37 10.74 3.74
N ASP A 279 10.26 11.51 3.11
CA ASP A 279 10.06 12.93 2.81
C ASP A 279 8.79 13.16 1.99
N ILE A 280 8.54 12.34 0.96
CA ILE A 280 7.33 12.46 0.14
C ILE A 280 6.08 12.23 1.00
N MET A 281 6.07 11.22 1.85
CA MET A 281 4.90 10.90 2.67
C MET A 281 4.64 11.94 3.75
N VAL A 282 5.70 12.52 4.35
CA VAL A 282 5.59 13.67 5.26
C VAL A 282 5.00 14.87 4.53
N ASN A 283 5.51 15.21 3.34
CA ASN A 283 4.97 16.30 2.54
C ASN A 283 3.51 16.09 2.14
N ILE A 284 3.09 14.86 1.84
CA ILE A 284 1.69 14.55 1.56
C ILE A 284 0.85 14.78 2.81
N HIS A 285 1.31 14.31 3.99
CA HIS A 285 0.61 14.56 5.25
C HIS A 285 0.45 16.05 5.54
N GLU A 286 1.53 16.84 5.45
CA GLU A 286 1.53 18.28 5.69
C GLU A 286 0.55 19.00 4.76
N GLN A 287 0.61 18.73 3.45
CA GLN A 287 -0.32 19.35 2.48
C GLN A 287 -1.78 18.98 2.75
N VAL A 288 -2.03 17.73 3.12
CA VAL A 288 -3.39 17.26 3.44
C VAL A 288 -3.91 17.94 4.70
N ALA A 289 -3.09 18.03 5.75
CA ALA A 289 -3.46 18.68 7.01
C ALA A 289 -3.69 20.19 6.81
N GLU A 290 -2.75 20.88 6.15
CA GLU A 290 -2.86 22.32 5.85
C GLU A 290 -4.08 22.63 4.98
N THR A 291 -4.38 21.78 3.99
CA THR A 291 -5.59 21.96 3.17
C THR A 291 -6.86 21.75 3.99
N ALA A 292 -6.89 20.78 4.90
CA ALA A 292 -8.05 20.59 5.77
C ALA A 292 -8.27 21.81 6.68
N ASP A 293 -7.20 22.36 7.25
CA ASP A 293 -7.22 23.58 8.07
C ASP A 293 -7.70 24.80 7.27
N THR A 294 -7.19 24.98 6.05
CA THR A 294 -7.55 26.10 5.15
C THR A 294 -9.03 26.10 4.79
N TYR A 295 -9.68 24.94 4.80
CA TYR A 295 -11.10 24.76 4.53
C TYR A 295 -11.95 24.57 5.79
N ASP A 296 -11.45 25.04 6.95
CA ASP A 296 -12.15 25.03 8.24
C ASP A 296 -12.57 23.62 8.72
N MET A 297 -11.82 22.59 8.32
CA MET A 297 -12.05 21.18 8.66
C MET A 297 -10.80 20.53 9.30
N PRO A 298 -10.21 21.13 10.36
CA PRO A 298 -8.94 20.67 10.91
C PRO A 298 -8.97 19.21 11.37
N GLY A 299 -7.97 18.44 10.96
CA GLY A 299 -7.87 17.01 11.25
C GLY A 299 -8.74 16.09 10.37
N ASP A 300 -9.52 16.63 9.42
CA ASP A 300 -10.24 15.83 8.42
C ASP A 300 -9.36 15.54 7.20
N TYR A 301 -8.53 14.50 7.32
CA TYR A 301 -7.64 14.07 6.23
C TYR A 301 -8.40 13.59 4.98
N VAL A 302 -9.69 13.23 5.07
CA VAL A 302 -10.49 12.85 3.90
C VAL A 302 -10.76 14.07 3.03
N VAL A 303 -11.23 15.15 3.66
CA VAL A 303 -11.46 16.44 3.01
C VAL A 303 -10.13 16.99 2.48
N GLY A 304 -9.10 17.05 3.33
CA GLY A 304 -7.78 17.54 2.95
C GLY A 304 -7.21 16.82 1.73
N ALA A 305 -7.24 15.48 1.70
CA ALA A 305 -6.69 14.68 0.59
C ALA A 305 -7.48 14.85 -0.70
N ASN A 306 -8.81 14.94 -0.62
CA ASN A 306 -9.65 15.17 -1.79
C ASN A 306 -9.37 16.53 -2.42
N ILE A 307 -9.36 17.58 -1.61
CA ILE A 307 -9.17 18.96 -2.09
C ILE A 307 -7.75 19.14 -2.62
N THR A 308 -6.72 18.69 -1.88
CA THR A 308 -5.31 18.79 -2.31
C THR A 308 -5.11 18.17 -3.70
N GLY A 309 -5.57 16.94 -3.88
CA GLY A 309 -5.46 16.24 -5.15
C GLY A 309 -6.25 16.91 -6.27
N PHE A 310 -7.50 17.30 -5.99
CA PHE A 310 -8.37 17.94 -6.97
C PHE A 310 -7.83 19.28 -7.45
N GLU A 311 -7.44 20.17 -6.53
CA GLU A 311 -6.97 21.51 -6.87
C GLU A 311 -5.73 21.46 -7.74
N LYS A 312 -4.77 20.58 -7.44
CA LYS A 312 -3.54 20.43 -8.22
C LYS A 312 -3.84 20.06 -9.68
N VAL A 313 -4.76 19.12 -9.88
CA VAL A 313 -5.19 18.70 -11.23
C VAL A 313 -5.99 19.81 -11.91
N ALA A 314 -6.96 20.41 -11.21
CA ALA A 314 -7.81 21.46 -11.75
C ALA A 314 -7.00 22.70 -12.20
N LYS A 315 -6.04 23.14 -11.38
CA LYS A 315 -5.13 24.26 -11.70
C LYS A 315 -4.31 23.95 -12.96
N ALA A 316 -3.78 22.73 -13.09
CA ALA A 316 -3.05 22.31 -14.29
C ALA A 316 -3.95 22.26 -15.54
N MET A 317 -5.14 21.66 -15.43
CA MET A 317 -6.09 21.60 -16.55
C MET A 317 -6.53 22.98 -17.02
N GLN A 318 -6.79 23.91 -16.10
CA GLN A 318 -7.11 25.30 -16.45
C GLN A 318 -5.96 25.97 -17.22
N ALA A 319 -4.72 25.73 -16.83
CA ALA A 319 -3.55 26.28 -17.52
C ALA A 319 -3.35 25.70 -18.93
N PHE A 320 -3.77 24.46 -19.18
CA PHE A 320 -3.66 23.81 -20.49
C PHE A 320 -4.74 24.26 -21.49
N GLY A 321 -5.85 24.85 -21.01
CA GLY A 321 -6.97 25.22 -21.86
C GLY A 321 -7.79 24.01 -22.32
N LEU A 322 -8.51 24.15 -23.44
CA LEU A 322 -9.34 23.08 -24.02
C LEU A 322 -8.47 22.18 -24.91
N VAL A 323 -8.20 20.97 -24.43
CA VAL A 323 -7.39 19.93 -25.11
C VAL A 323 -8.13 18.60 -25.17
#